data_AF-A0A4Q5QL20-F1
#
_entry.id   AF-A0A4Q5QL20-F1
#
_cell.length_a   1.000
_cell.length_b   1.000
_cell.length_c   1.000
_cell.angle_alpha   90.00
_cell.angle_beta   90.00
_cell.angle_gamma   90.00
#
_symmetry.space_group_name_H-M   'P 1'
#
loop_
_entity.id
_entity.type
_entity.pdbx_description
1 polymer ?
#
loop_
_entity_poly.entity_id
_entity_poly.type
_entity_poly.pdbx_seq_one_letter_code
_entity_poly.pdbx_strand_id
1 'polypeptide(L)'
;FVVGMSDTIHIISRYVSELGYGAGKKDALRITIKESGFGSGLSALTTSLGFFTLMTSTIRPIHNFGLFTGIAVLLAFVLSFTLLPAMLVLLNKPALREPRQHGHDWDGVLGRLFTGVLRRRRLIYTLSGLILAASIGLATRVHINSSLLDDLSKNDPVRKDFAFFDTHFAGVRPFELELKPVGQRTIYDPAVLREIEQIEGYLGTTYGLQFQASPATLVKSVRKALHGGGLAEYRLPTDSTELNSLTTRLKFFRKKPEFRALALADGSAGRLTGRMADVGSIRADALNSRLRHYLRTQLDTTVLRTRLTGSSNLIDKNNENLTLNMIQGMAIDIAMVTLIVLVLFRSWRMTVVVLIP
;
A
#
# COMPACT_ATOMS: atom_id res chain seq x y z
N PHE A 1 -3.43 23.10 -1.45
CA PHE A 1 -3.23 24.14 -2.48
C PHE A 1 -4.40 24.22 -3.46
N VAL A 2 -4.67 23.17 -4.25
CA VAL A 2 -5.74 23.17 -5.28
C VAL A 2 -7.12 23.56 -4.70
N VAL A 3 -7.55 22.90 -3.62
CA VAL A 3 -8.85 23.17 -2.97
C VAL A 3 -8.97 24.63 -2.52
N GLY A 4 -8.00 25.11 -1.72
CA GLY A 4 -8.02 26.49 -1.21
C GLY A 4 -7.95 27.56 -2.30
N MET A 5 -7.19 27.33 -3.39
CA MET A 5 -7.17 28.26 -4.53
C MET A 5 -8.51 28.27 -5.26
N SER A 6 -9.15 27.12 -5.45
CA SER A 6 -10.45 27.03 -6.10
C SER A 6 -11.51 27.86 -5.38
N ASP A 7 -11.61 27.71 -4.06
CA ASP A 7 -12.53 28.52 -3.24
C ASP A 7 -12.21 30.01 -3.31
N THR A 8 -10.93 30.36 -3.19
CA THR A 8 -10.47 31.76 -3.26
C THR A 8 -10.80 32.40 -4.61
N ILE A 9 -10.56 31.69 -5.72
CA ILE A 9 -10.86 32.18 -7.07
C ILE A 9 -12.37 32.36 -7.24
N HIS A 10 -13.17 31.42 -6.75
CA HIS A 10 -14.63 31.51 -6.85
C HIS A 10 -15.18 32.72 -6.09
N ILE A 11 -14.70 32.93 -4.85
CA ILE A 11 -15.07 34.09 -4.02
C ILE A 11 -14.62 35.40 -4.67
N ILE A 12 -13.37 35.51 -5.13
CA ILE A 12 -12.87 36.74 -5.75
C ILE A 12 -13.61 37.03 -7.05
N SER A 13 -13.84 36.02 -7.90
CA SER A 13 -14.54 36.19 -9.17
C SER A 13 -15.97 36.69 -8.96
N ARG A 14 -16.71 36.08 -8.02
CA ARG A 14 -18.06 36.52 -7.68
C ARG A 14 -18.07 37.92 -7.08
N TYR A 15 -17.15 38.21 -6.16
CA TYR A 15 -17.01 39.55 -5.57
C TYR A 15 -16.73 40.64 -6.62
N VAL A 16 -15.82 40.38 -7.56
CA VAL A 16 -15.52 41.31 -8.67
C VAL A 16 -16.72 41.47 -9.60
N SER A 17 -17.45 40.39 -9.89
CA SER A 17 -18.67 40.44 -10.70
C SER A 17 -19.74 41.31 -10.05
N GLU A 18 -19.98 41.16 -8.74
CA GLU A 18 -20.97 41.96 -8.00
C GLU A 18 -20.59 43.43 -7.91
N LEU A 19 -19.29 43.75 -7.75
CA LEU A 19 -18.82 45.13 -7.86
C LEU A 19 -19.05 45.71 -9.27
N GLY A 20 -18.89 44.89 -10.32
CA GLY A 20 -19.17 45.27 -11.71
C GLY A 20 -20.64 45.55 -11.97
N TYR A 21 -21.56 44.93 -11.22
CA TYR A 21 -22.99 45.23 -11.23
C TYR A 21 -23.37 46.48 -10.41
N GLY A 22 -22.39 47.17 -9.82
CA GLY A 22 -22.60 48.42 -9.08
C GLY A 22 -22.83 48.25 -7.58
N ALA A 23 -22.68 47.04 -7.03
CA ALA A 23 -22.87 46.80 -5.60
C ALA A 23 -21.80 47.52 -4.74
N GLY A 24 -22.21 47.99 -3.57
CA GLY A 24 -21.28 48.48 -2.55
C GLY A 24 -20.35 47.37 -2.08
N LYS A 25 -19.15 47.72 -1.59
CA LYS A 25 -18.11 46.75 -1.22
C LYS A 25 -18.57 45.70 -0.20
N LYS A 26 -19.28 46.15 0.84
CA LYS A 26 -19.83 45.28 1.88
C LYS A 26 -20.98 44.42 1.34
N ASP A 27 -21.81 44.97 0.46
CA ASP A 27 -22.94 44.28 -0.13
C ASP A 27 -22.49 43.20 -1.12
N ALA A 28 -21.51 43.50 -1.98
CA ALA A 28 -20.89 42.55 -2.90
C ALA A 28 -20.30 41.33 -2.16
N LEU A 29 -19.62 41.55 -1.04
CA LEU A 29 -19.12 40.47 -0.18
C LEU A 29 -20.25 39.68 0.47
N ARG A 30 -21.30 40.35 0.96
CA ARG A 30 -22.45 39.69 1.59
C ARG A 30 -23.17 38.78 0.59
N ILE A 31 -23.38 39.24 -0.64
CA ILE A 31 -23.97 38.45 -1.73
C ILE A 31 -23.08 37.25 -2.05
N THR A 32 -21.79 37.49 -2.26
CA THR A 32 -20.80 36.44 -2.57
C THR A 32 -20.78 35.34 -1.52
N ILE A 33 -20.70 35.69 -0.22
CA ILE A 33 -20.67 34.70 0.86
C ILE A 33 -21.99 33.93 0.93
N LYS A 34 -23.13 34.60 0.75
CA LYS A 34 -24.45 33.97 0.82
C LYS A 34 -24.67 32.95 -0.30
N GLU A 35 -24.20 33.25 -1.50
CA GLU A 35 -24.40 32.38 -2.67
C GLU A 35 -23.35 31.27 -2.76
N SER A 36 -22.07 31.57 -2.54
CA SER A 36 -20.98 30.60 -2.68
C SER A 36 -20.75 29.75 -1.43
N GLY A 37 -21.18 30.21 -0.25
CA GLY A 37 -20.85 29.59 1.04
C GLY A 37 -21.38 28.16 1.19
N PHE A 38 -22.63 27.92 0.78
CA PHE A 38 -23.22 26.59 0.90
C PHE A 38 -22.54 25.56 -0.03
N GLY A 39 -22.29 25.94 -1.29
CA GLY A 39 -21.64 25.07 -2.27
C GLY A 39 -20.19 24.73 -1.90
N SER A 40 -19.40 25.74 -1.56
CA SER A 40 -18.02 25.53 -1.11
C SER A 40 -17.95 24.77 0.21
N GLY A 41 -18.84 25.05 1.16
CA GLY A 41 -18.88 24.33 2.44
C GLY A 41 -19.21 22.85 2.27
N LEU A 42 -20.15 22.54 1.39
CA LEU A 42 -20.47 21.15 1.05
C LEU A 42 -19.29 20.45 0.38
N SER A 43 -18.62 21.12 -0.58
CA SER A 43 -17.43 20.58 -1.26
C SER A 43 -16.28 20.33 -0.29
N ALA A 44 -16.02 21.26 0.65
CA ALA A 44 -14.99 21.10 1.67
C ALA A 44 -15.32 19.94 2.62
N LEU A 45 -16.60 19.80 3.00
CA LEU A 45 -17.07 18.71 3.85
C LEU A 45 -16.90 17.35 3.16
N THR A 46 -17.39 17.18 1.93
CA THR A 46 -17.26 15.91 1.19
C THR A 46 -15.80 15.56 0.96
N THR A 47 -14.96 16.54 0.59
CA THR A 47 -13.52 16.33 0.39
C THR A 47 -12.82 15.92 1.70
N SER A 48 -13.12 16.59 2.82
CA SER A 48 -12.55 16.26 4.13
C SER A 48 -12.96 14.87 4.59
N LEU A 49 -14.23 14.52 4.39
CA LEU A 49 -14.77 13.21 4.70
C LEU A 49 -14.08 12.11 3.88
N GLY A 50 -13.81 12.35 2.60
CA GLY A 50 -13.01 11.46 1.76
C GLY A 50 -11.60 11.23 2.31
N PHE A 51 -10.92 12.28 2.77
CA PHE A 51 -9.62 12.11 3.45
C PHE A 51 -9.71 11.39 4.80
N PHE A 52 -10.78 11.62 5.58
CA PHE A 52 -10.98 10.92 6.84
C PHE A 52 -11.22 9.43 6.67
N THR A 53 -11.71 8.96 5.51
CA THR A 53 -11.80 7.52 5.25
C THR A 53 -10.45 6.82 5.30
N LEU A 54 -9.34 7.52 5.01
CA LEU A 54 -7.98 6.97 5.13
C LEU A 54 -7.57 6.67 6.58
N MET A 55 -8.30 7.20 7.57
CA MET A 55 -8.09 6.87 8.99
C MET A 55 -8.50 5.43 9.33
N THR A 56 -9.22 4.73 8.45
CA THR A 56 -9.47 3.29 8.65
C THR A 56 -8.25 2.42 8.33
N SER A 57 -7.21 3.01 7.72
CA SER A 57 -5.99 2.28 7.37
C SER A 57 -5.18 1.88 8.60
N THR A 58 -4.76 0.62 8.63
CA THR A 58 -3.85 0.08 9.65
C THR A 58 -2.42 0.65 9.55
N ILE A 59 -2.11 1.38 8.47
CA ILE A 59 -0.79 1.94 8.18
C ILE A 59 -0.75 3.38 8.71
N ARG A 60 0.01 3.59 9.79
CA ARG A 60 0.09 4.88 10.50
C ARG A 60 0.39 6.09 9.60
N PRO A 61 1.34 6.04 8.64
CA PRO A 61 1.55 7.14 7.70
C PRO A 61 0.29 7.53 6.91
N ILE A 62 -0.47 6.55 6.42
CA ILE A 62 -1.70 6.78 5.63
C ILE A 62 -2.80 7.34 6.53
N HIS A 63 -2.96 6.77 7.73
CA HIS A 63 -3.89 7.28 8.74
C HIS A 63 -3.63 8.77 9.03
N ASN A 64 -2.37 9.12 9.34
CA ASN A 64 -1.99 10.48 9.68
C ASN A 64 -2.18 11.43 8.48
N PHE A 65 -1.84 10.98 7.27
CA PHE A 65 -2.09 11.75 6.06
C PHE A 65 -3.58 12.09 5.89
N GLY A 66 -4.47 11.11 6.08
CA GLY A 66 -5.92 11.34 6.04
C GLY A 66 -6.40 12.35 7.07
N LEU A 67 -5.97 12.19 8.32
CA LEU A 67 -6.34 13.09 9.42
C LEU A 67 -5.90 14.53 9.16
N PHE A 68 -4.61 14.75 8.86
CA PHE A 68 -4.07 16.09 8.66
C PHE A 68 -4.65 16.75 7.41
N THR A 69 -4.85 16.00 6.33
CA THR A 69 -5.38 16.55 5.08
C THR A 69 -6.85 16.92 5.21
N GLY A 70 -7.68 16.09 5.86
CA GLY A 70 -9.08 16.41 6.14
C GLY A 70 -9.23 17.70 6.96
N ILE A 71 -8.48 17.81 8.07
CA ILE A 71 -8.46 19.03 8.89
C ILE A 71 -7.99 20.24 8.07
N ALA A 72 -6.94 20.08 7.26
CA ALA A 72 -6.42 21.17 6.42
C ALA A 72 -7.44 21.66 5.39
N VAL A 73 -8.27 20.79 4.83
CA VAL A 73 -9.35 21.18 3.90
C VAL A 73 -10.42 22.01 4.61
N LEU A 74 -10.87 21.57 5.79
CA LEU A 74 -11.84 22.33 6.58
C LEU A 74 -11.27 23.68 7.03
N LEU A 75 -10.02 23.70 7.47
CA LEU A 75 -9.33 24.92 7.86
C LEU A 75 -9.17 25.87 6.66
N ALA A 76 -8.84 25.36 5.48
CA ALA A 76 -8.77 26.15 4.26
C ALA A 76 -10.12 26.78 3.90
N PHE A 77 -11.22 26.05 4.04
CA PHE A 77 -12.57 26.60 3.87
C PHE A 77 -12.85 27.72 4.87
N VAL A 78 -12.57 27.49 6.16
CA VAL A 78 -12.77 28.52 7.21
C VAL A 78 -11.97 29.78 6.89
N LEU A 79 -10.69 29.65 6.52
CA LEU A 79 -9.84 30.78 6.16
C LEU A 79 -10.34 31.50 4.90
N SER A 80 -10.78 30.77 3.87
CA SER A 80 -11.35 31.35 2.64
C SER A 80 -12.63 32.14 2.89
N PHE A 81 -13.44 31.79 3.89
CA PHE A 81 -14.68 32.51 4.22
C PHE A 81 -14.57 33.51 5.38
N THR A 82 -13.41 33.56 6.06
CA THR A 82 -13.17 34.51 7.16
C THR A 82 -12.06 35.50 6.81
N LEU A 83 -10.83 35.00 6.64
CA LEU A 83 -9.64 35.80 6.39
C LEU A 83 -9.72 36.52 5.05
N LEU A 84 -10.11 35.83 3.97
CA LEU A 84 -10.17 36.43 2.63
C LEU A 84 -11.20 37.59 2.56
N PRO A 85 -12.47 37.45 2.99
CA PRO A 85 -13.39 38.57 3.07
C PRO A 85 -12.88 39.72 3.93
N ALA A 86 -12.27 39.43 5.10
CA ALA A 86 -11.70 40.46 5.96
C ALA A 86 -10.59 41.25 5.25
N MET A 87 -9.70 40.56 4.54
CA MET A 87 -8.69 41.19 3.69
C MET A 87 -9.33 42.02 2.58
N LEU A 88 -10.32 41.48 1.86
CA LEU A 88 -11.01 42.21 0.80
C LEU A 88 -11.69 43.48 1.32
N VAL A 89 -12.23 43.50 2.54
CA VAL A 89 -12.76 44.71 3.20
C VAL A 89 -11.69 45.76 3.49
N LEU A 90 -10.46 45.36 3.79
CA LEU A 90 -9.35 46.28 4.11
C LEU A 90 -8.63 46.80 2.86
N LEU A 91 -8.53 46.00 1.80
CA LEU A 91 -7.85 46.35 0.55
C LEU A 91 -8.64 47.36 -0.29
N ASN A 92 -7.97 48.14 -1.14
CA ASN A 92 -8.68 49.04 -2.06
C ASN A 92 -9.57 48.25 -3.04
N LYS A 93 -10.60 48.93 -3.58
CA LYS A 93 -11.46 48.31 -4.60
C LYS A 93 -10.57 47.80 -5.74
N PRO A 94 -10.69 46.54 -6.14
CA PRO A 94 -9.98 46.08 -7.32
C PRO A 94 -10.41 46.93 -8.52
N ALA A 95 -9.47 47.21 -9.43
CA ALA A 95 -9.79 47.91 -10.67
C ALA A 95 -10.88 47.12 -11.39
N LEU A 96 -12.09 47.68 -11.43
CA LEU A 96 -13.20 47.07 -12.12
C LEU A 96 -12.85 47.09 -13.60
N ARG A 97 -12.62 45.90 -14.17
CA ARG A 97 -12.61 45.78 -15.62
C ARG A 97 -14.01 46.13 -16.07
N GLU A 98 -14.14 47.10 -16.98
CA GLU A 98 -15.42 47.37 -17.61
C GLU A 98 -15.99 46.06 -18.17
N PRO A 99 -17.32 45.83 -18.04
CA PRO A 99 -17.96 44.70 -18.67
C PRO A 99 -17.58 44.70 -20.15
N ARG A 100 -16.83 43.68 -20.59
CA ARG A 100 -16.35 43.63 -21.97
C ARG A 100 -17.56 43.57 -22.89
N GLN A 101 -17.67 44.54 -23.80
CA GLN A 101 -18.78 44.64 -24.74
C GLN A 101 -18.78 43.52 -25.81
N HIS A 102 -17.67 42.80 -25.95
CA HIS A 102 -17.52 41.68 -26.89
C HIS A 102 -17.25 40.38 -26.13
N GLY A 103 -17.95 39.31 -26.54
CA GLY A 103 -17.74 37.95 -26.04
C GLY A 103 -16.32 37.45 -26.32
N HIS A 104 -15.86 36.46 -25.55
CA HIS A 104 -14.57 35.83 -25.74
C HIS A 104 -14.56 35.06 -27.07
N ASP A 105 -13.42 34.96 -27.77
CA ASP A 105 -13.31 34.17 -29.02
C ASP A 105 -13.78 32.72 -28.84
N TRP A 106 -13.70 32.21 -27.60
CA TRP A 106 -14.15 30.88 -27.23
C TRP A 106 -15.67 30.75 -27.08
N ASP A 107 -16.44 31.83 -26.92
CA ASP A 107 -17.89 31.75 -26.71
C ASP A 107 -18.57 31.12 -27.94
N GLY A 108 -18.10 31.46 -29.14
CA GLY A 108 -18.57 30.85 -30.39
C GLY A 108 -18.11 29.40 -30.59
N VAL A 109 -16.97 29.01 -30.03
CA VAL A 109 -16.48 27.62 -30.06
C VAL A 109 -17.25 26.76 -29.06
N LEU A 110 -17.42 27.23 -27.82
CA LEU A 110 -18.20 26.56 -26.77
C LEU A 110 -19.66 26.42 -27.18
N GLY A 111 -20.26 27.44 -27.79
CA GLY A 111 -21.63 27.36 -28.32
C GLY A 111 -21.77 26.28 -29.41
N ARG A 112 -20.79 26.19 -30.33
CA ARG A 112 -20.75 25.13 -31.35
C ARG A 112 -20.55 23.74 -30.76
N LEU A 113 -19.69 23.60 -29.76
CA LEU A 113 -19.49 22.34 -29.05
C LEU A 113 -20.75 21.92 -28.28
N PHE A 114 -21.37 22.85 -27.55
CA PHE A 114 -22.60 22.61 -26.79
C PHE A 114 -23.74 22.15 -27.70
N THR A 115 -23.98 22.86 -28.81
CA THR A 115 -24.98 22.46 -29.80
C THR A 115 -24.64 21.14 -30.48
N GLY A 116 -23.36 20.87 -30.75
CA GLY A 116 -22.87 19.59 -31.25
C GLY A 116 -23.15 18.42 -30.28
N VAL A 117 -22.92 18.63 -28.98
CA VAL A 117 -23.21 17.67 -27.91
C VAL A 117 -24.70 17.37 -27.85
N LEU A 118 -25.55 18.40 -27.87
CA LEU A 118 -27.01 18.22 -27.85
C LEU A 118 -27.54 17.50 -29.08
N ARG A 119 -27.00 17.80 -30.28
CA ARG A 119 -27.39 17.16 -31.54
C ARG A 119 -26.98 15.69 -31.58
N ARG A 120 -25.85 15.32 -30.98
CA ARG A 120 -25.30 13.95 -30.97
C ARG A 120 -25.42 13.24 -29.61
N ARG A 121 -26.38 13.65 -28.77
CA ARG A 121 -26.54 13.14 -27.39
C ARG A 121 -26.57 11.61 -27.26
N ARG A 122 -27.23 10.90 -28.19
CA ARG A 122 -27.30 9.43 -28.18
C ARG A 122 -25.91 8.80 -28.39
N LEU A 123 -25.13 9.33 -29.33
CA LEU A 123 -23.76 8.88 -29.59
C LEU A 123 -22.88 9.08 -28.35
N ILE A 124 -23.00 10.24 -27.69
CA ILE A 124 -22.22 10.55 -26.49
C ILE A 124 -22.57 9.58 -25.37
N TYR A 125 -23.86 9.35 -25.08
CA TYR A 125 -24.25 8.37 -24.06
C TYR A 125 -23.77 6.96 -24.37
N THR A 126 -23.83 6.53 -25.65
CA THR A 126 -23.33 5.20 -26.03
C THR A 126 -21.81 5.10 -25.90
N LEU A 127 -21.05 6.13 -26.30
CA LEU A 127 -19.60 6.13 -26.18
C LEU A 127 -19.14 6.19 -24.73
N SER A 128 -19.72 7.08 -23.91
CA SER A 128 -19.44 7.15 -22.47
C SER A 128 -19.78 5.82 -21.78
N GLY A 129 -20.92 5.19 -22.12
CA GLY A 129 -21.29 3.89 -21.59
C GLY A 129 -20.33 2.77 -22.00
N LEU A 130 -19.88 2.75 -23.25
CA LEU A 130 -18.87 1.80 -23.74
C LEU A 130 -17.51 2.00 -23.05
N ILE A 131 -17.07 3.25 -22.90
CA ILE A 131 -15.83 3.59 -22.18
C ILE A 131 -15.94 3.14 -20.73
N LEU A 132 -17.04 3.44 -20.05
CA LEU A 132 -17.27 3.01 -18.67
C LEU A 132 -17.22 1.47 -18.53
N ALA A 133 -17.90 0.75 -19.42
CA ALA A 133 -17.89 -0.72 -19.41
C ALA A 133 -16.49 -1.29 -19.69
N ALA A 134 -15.76 -0.71 -20.65
CA ALA A 134 -14.39 -1.08 -20.94
C ALA A 134 -13.44 -0.78 -19.76
N SER A 135 -13.60 0.37 -19.11
CA SER A 135 -12.83 0.76 -17.91
C SER A 135 -13.09 -0.19 -16.74
N ILE A 136 -14.35 -0.58 -16.48
CA ILE A 136 -14.68 -1.57 -15.45
C ILE A 136 -14.05 -2.93 -15.80
N GLY A 137 -14.16 -3.37 -17.05
CA GLY A 137 -13.55 -4.61 -17.52
C GLY A 137 -12.03 -4.63 -17.36
N LEU A 138 -11.35 -3.53 -17.73
CA LEU A 138 -9.90 -3.39 -17.59
C LEU A 138 -9.45 -3.23 -16.14
N ALA A 139 -10.26 -2.59 -15.28
CA ALA A 139 -9.96 -2.43 -13.85
C ALA A 139 -9.80 -3.79 -13.16
N THR A 140 -10.57 -4.81 -13.54
CA THR A 140 -10.42 -6.19 -13.01
C THR A 140 -9.07 -6.84 -13.33
N ARG A 141 -8.32 -6.31 -14.31
CA ARG A 141 -7.00 -6.82 -14.70
C ARG A 141 -5.84 -6.08 -14.02
N VAL A 142 -6.11 -5.03 -13.25
CA VAL A 142 -5.06 -4.29 -12.54
C VAL A 142 -4.56 -5.15 -11.38
N HIS A 143 -3.33 -5.65 -11.50
CA HIS A 143 -2.66 -6.40 -10.46
C HIS A 143 -1.61 -5.51 -9.80
N ILE A 144 -1.66 -5.39 -8.48
CA ILE A 144 -0.69 -4.62 -7.71
C ILE A 144 0.47 -5.54 -7.37
N ASN A 145 1.55 -5.44 -8.14
CA ASN A 145 2.80 -6.12 -7.84
C ASN A 145 3.79 -5.09 -7.29
N SER A 146 4.26 -5.29 -6.06
CA SER A 146 5.26 -4.43 -5.44
C SER A 146 6.60 -5.15 -5.37
N SER A 147 7.64 -4.53 -5.93
CA SER A 147 9.04 -4.93 -5.77
C SER A 147 9.73 -4.06 -4.71
N LEU A 148 10.82 -4.53 -4.11
CA LEU A 148 11.50 -3.82 -3.01
C LEU A 148 12.03 -2.44 -3.42
N LEU A 149 12.41 -2.26 -4.68
CA LEU A 149 13.10 -1.05 -5.17
C LEU A 149 12.34 -0.27 -6.25
N ASP A 150 11.04 -0.51 -6.40
CA ASP A 150 10.26 0.20 -7.41
C ASP A 150 10.11 1.70 -7.11
N ASP A 151 10.23 2.10 -5.84
CA ASP A 151 10.20 3.49 -5.41
C ASP A 151 11.46 4.29 -5.82
N LEU A 152 12.55 3.59 -6.17
CA LEU A 152 13.80 4.23 -6.61
C LEU A 152 13.81 4.47 -8.12
N SER A 153 14.37 5.60 -8.53
CA SER A 153 14.53 5.91 -9.95
C SER A 153 15.36 4.85 -10.68
N LYS A 154 15.11 4.63 -11.97
CA LYS A 154 15.80 3.60 -12.78
C LYS A 154 17.32 3.78 -12.82
N ASN A 155 17.80 5.01 -12.66
CA ASN A 155 19.23 5.35 -12.73
C ASN A 155 19.90 5.45 -11.36
N ASP A 156 19.17 5.19 -10.28
CA ASP A 156 19.70 5.25 -8.93
C ASP A 156 20.83 4.21 -8.73
N PRO A 157 22.02 4.62 -8.21
CA PRO A 157 23.13 3.70 -7.96
C PRO A 157 22.72 2.50 -7.08
N VAL A 158 21.90 2.73 -6.05
CA VAL A 158 21.44 1.68 -5.13
C VAL A 158 20.61 0.64 -5.87
N ARG A 159 19.75 1.08 -6.81
CA ARG A 159 18.94 0.16 -7.62
C ARG A 159 19.81 -0.71 -8.53
N LYS A 160 20.88 -0.15 -9.10
CA LYS A 160 21.82 -0.90 -9.96
C LYS A 160 22.64 -1.90 -9.15
N ASP A 161 23.17 -1.49 -8.00
CA ASP A 161 23.93 -2.36 -7.11
C ASP A 161 23.06 -3.52 -6.61
N PHE A 162 21.83 -3.24 -6.23
CA PHE A 162 20.89 -4.26 -5.80
C PHE A 162 20.53 -5.24 -6.92
N ALA A 163 20.31 -4.74 -8.15
CA ALA A 163 20.09 -5.61 -9.32
C ALA A 163 21.31 -6.49 -9.62
N PHE A 164 22.52 -5.98 -9.42
CA PHE A 164 23.74 -6.77 -9.51
C PHE A 164 23.76 -7.90 -8.46
N PHE A 165 23.48 -7.60 -7.19
CA PHE A 165 23.39 -8.61 -6.14
C PHE A 165 22.26 -9.63 -6.37
N ASP A 166 21.13 -9.20 -6.92
CA ASP A 166 19.99 -10.07 -7.19
C ASP A 166 20.28 -11.08 -8.31
N THR A 167 21.08 -10.67 -9.29
CA THR A 167 21.41 -11.50 -10.48
C THR A 167 22.68 -12.32 -10.32
N HIS A 168 23.70 -11.82 -9.62
CA HIS A 168 25.03 -12.46 -9.51
C HIS A 168 25.25 -13.20 -8.19
N PHE A 169 24.42 -12.97 -7.16
CA PHE A 169 24.49 -13.67 -5.88
C PHE A 169 23.17 -14.42 -5.61
N ALA A 170 23.06 -15.03 -4.43
CA ALA A 170 21.89 -15.82 -4.00
C ALA A 170 20.58 -15.03 -3.80
N GLY A 171 20.45 -13.88 -4.44
CA GLY A 171 19.33 -12.97 -4.32
C GLY A 171 19.39 -12.04 -3.11
N VAL A 172 18.51 -11.05 -3.14
CA VAL A 172 18.46 -9.94 -2.16
C VAL A 172 17.30 -10.04 -1.19
N ARG A 173 16.29 -10.85 -1.48
CA ARG A 173 15.08 -10.98 -0.68
C ARG A 173 15.33 -11.95 0.49
N PRO A 174 15.33 -11.48 1.76
CA PRO A 174 15.49 -12.36 2.91
C PRO A 174 14.26 -13.24 3.12
N PHE A 175 14.51 -14.49 3.49
CA PHE A 175 13.53 -15.45 3.94
C PHE A 175 13.84 -15.85 5.38
N GLU A 176 12.83 -15.86 6.25
CA GLU A 176 13.01 -16.21 7.66
C GLU A 176 11.83 -17.06 8.14
N LEU A 177 12.14 -18.22 8.68
CA LEU A 177 11.19 -19.16 9.26
C LEU A 177 11.60 -19.48 10.70
N GLU A 178 10.70 -19.19 11.63
CA GLU A 178 10.84 -19.62 13.02
C GLU A 178 10.55 -21.12 13.13
N LEU A 179 11.40 -21.83 13.86
CA LEU A 179 11.32 -23.26 14.10
C LEU A 179 11.16 -23.48 15.61
N LYS A 180 10.01 -24.02 16.04
CA LYS A 180 9.71 -24.23 17.47
C LYS A 180 9.37 -25.70 17.74
N PRO A 181 10.28 -26.46 18.36
CA PRO A 181 10.00 -27.82 18.81
C PRO A 181 8.78 -27.87 19.74
N VAL A 182 8.04 -28.98 19.69
CA VAL A 182 6.85 -29.20 20.51
C VAL A 182 7.14 -30.22 21.62
N GLY A 183 6.62 -29.94 22.81
CA GLY A 183 6.85 -30.75 24.01
C GLY A 183 8.17 -30.41 24.71
N GLN A 184 8.80 -31.39 25.35
CA GLN A 184 10.12 -31.25 25.98
C GLN A 184 11.28 -31.46 24.98
N ARG A 185 11.00 -31.37 23.69
CA ARG A 185 11.99 -31.58 22.61
C ARG A 185 12.88 -30.37 22.40
N THR A 186 14.09 -30.61 21.89
CA THR A 186 15.02 -29.55 21.49
C THR A 186 15.17 -29.46 19.97
N ILE A 187 15.68 -28.33 19.47
CA ILE A 187 15.93 -28.14 18.04
C ILE A 187 16.96 -29.13 17.45
N TYR A 188 17.71 -29.80 18.32
CA TYR A 188 18.74 -30.79 17.95
C TYR A 188 18.25 -32.23 18.10
N ASP A 189 16.99 -32.45 18.45
CA ASP A 189 16.44 -33.80 18.53
C ASP A 189 16.38 -34.43 17.14
N PRO A 190 16.64 -35.75 17.00
CA PRO A 190 16.65 -36.42 15.71
C PRO A 190 15.38 -36.24 14.89
N ALA A 191 14.22 -36.32 15.53
CA ALA A 191 12.93 -36.11 14.88
C ALA A 191 12.82 -34.68 14.33
N VAL A 192 13.18 -33.67 15.13
CA VAL A 192 13.11 -32.26 14.74
C VAL A 192 14.08 -31.95 13.61
N LEU A 193 15.31 -32.47 13.66
CA LEU A 193 16.31 -32.25 12.61
C LEU A 193 15.90 -32.85 11.26
N ARG A 194 15.18 -33.99 11.26
CA ARG A 194 14.62 -34.58 10.03
C ARG A 194 13.51 -33.72 9.44
N GLU A 195 12.60 -33.20 10.27
CA GLU A 195 11.58 -32.25 9.82
C GLU A 195 12.23 -30.99 9.22
N ILE A 196 13.28 -30.46 9.85
CA ILE A 196 14.03 -29.31 9.33
C ILE A 196 14.68 -29.63 7.98
N GLU A 197 15.25 -30.82 7.80
CA GLU A 197 15.85 -31.24 6.53
C GLU A 197 14.82 -31.36 5.39
N GLN A 198 13.62 -31.84 5.69
CA GLN A 198 12.52 -31.86 4.71
C GLN A 198 12.13 -30.44 4.29
N ILE A 199 12.03 -29.52 5.26
CA ILE A 199 11.79 -28.09 4.98
C ILE A 199 12.90 -27.51 4.10
N GLU A 200 14.17 -27.73 4.43
CA GLU A 200 15.32 -27.30 3.63
C GLU A 200 15.25 -27.83 2.19
N GLY A 201 14.84 -29.08 2.00
CA GLY A 201 14.67 -29.68 0.67
C GLY A 201 13.57 -29.00 -0.14
N TYR A 202 12.41 -28.75 0.46
CA TYR A 202 11.31 -28.03 -0.19
C TYR A 202 11.69 -26.58 -0.52
N LEU A 203 12.36 -25.90 0.42
CA LEU A 203 12.76 -24.51 0.26
C LEU A 203 13.80 -24.33 -0.87
N GLY A 204 14.77 -25.24 -0.97
CA GLY A 204 15.76 -25.21 -2.06
C GLY A 204 15.19 -25.56 -3.43
N THR A 205 14.32 -26.58 -3.52
CA THR A 205 13.85 -27.11 -4.81
C THR A 205 12.59 -26.43 -5.35
N THR A 206 11.59 -26.21 -4.49
CA THR A 206 10.25 -25.76 -4.91
C THR A 206 10.02 -24.30 -4.60
N TYR A 207 10.48 -23.83 -3.45
CA TYR A 207 10.34 -22.42 -3.06
C TYR A 207 11.33 -21.51 -3.80
N GLY A 208 12.53 -22.02 -4.10
CA GLY A 208 13.56 -21.34 -4.88
C GLY A 208 14.55 -20.52 -4.05
N LEU A 209 14.82 -20.92 -2.80
CA LEU A 209 15.91 -20.33 -2.03
C LEU A 209 17.26 -20.74 -2.65
N GLN A 210 18.13 -19.76 -2.91
CA GLN A 210 19.47 -20.01 -3.42
C GLN A 210 20.50 -20.18 -2.30
N PHE A 211 20.22 -19.58 -1.14
CA PHE A 211 20.99 -19.77 0.08
C PHE A 211 20.04 -20.08 1.22
N GLN A 212 20.42 -21.03 2.07
CA GLN A 212 19.68 -21.37 3.28
C GLN A 212 20.64 -21.83 4.39
N ALA A 213 20.35 -21.41 5.62
CA ALA A 213 21.05 -21.81 6.82
C ALA A 213 20.05 -22.08 7.93
N SER A 214 20.25 -23.17 8.65
CA SER A 214 19.37 -23.65 9.71
C SER A 214 20.16 -24.35 10.82
N PRO A 215 19.51 -24.74 11.93
CA PRO A 215 20.12 -25.62 12.92
C PRO A 215 20.67 -26.93 12.34
N ALA A 216 20.04 -27.48 11.29
CA ALA A 216 20.54 -28.69 10.61
C ALA A 216 21.84 -28.42 9.84
N THR A 217 22.00 -27.23 9.26
CA THR A 217 23.25 -26.77 8.62
C THR A 217 24.43 -26.82 9.60
N LEU A 218 24.21 -26.48 10.87
CA LEU A 218 25.25 -26.55 11.91
C LEU A 218 25.68 -28.00 12.16
N VAL A 219 24.72 -28.92 12.25
CA VAL A 219 25.01 -30.36 12.45
C VAL A 219 25.75 -30.95 11.25
N LYS A 220 25.29 -30.64 10.03
CA LYS A 220 25.95 -31.06 8.77
C LYS A 220 27.38 -30.51 8.67
N SER A 221 27.58 -29.25 9.06
CA SER A 221 28.91 -28.60 9.06
C SER A 221 29.87 -29.23 10.06
N VAL A 222 29.40 -29.52 11.28
CA VAL A 222 30.23 -30.21 12.30
C VAL A 222 30.59 -31.62 11.82
N ARG A 223 29.65 -32.35 11.23
CA ARG A 223 29.94 -33.68 10.67
C ARG A 223 31.01 -33.61 9.59
N LYS A 224 30.84 -32.72 8.62
CA LYS A 224 31.81 -32.48 7.55
C LYS A 224 33.20 -32.17 8.10
N ALA A 225 33.29 -31.28 9.10
CA ALA A 225 34.56 -30.93 9.73
C ALA A 225 35.23 -32.12 10.42
N LEU A 226 34.46 -32.99 11.08
CA LEU A 226 34.98 -34.18 11.76
C LEU A 226 35.42 -35.30 10.81
N HIS A 227 34.85 -35.35 9.60
CA HIS A 227 35.15 -36.37 8.59
C HIS A 227 36.04 -35.83 7.46
N GLY A 228 37.02 -34.98 7.80
CA GLY A 228 38.05 -34.54 6.85
C GLY A 228 37.61 -33.51 5.81
N GLY A 229 36.42 -32.91 5.96
CA GLY A 229 35.99 -31.76 5.13
C GLY A 229 35.35 -32.12 3.79
N GLY A 230 35.09 -33.39 3.50
CA GLY A 230 34.49 -33.83 2.23
C GLY A 230 33.05 -33.34 2.04
N LEU A 231 32.67 -33.02 0.78
CA LEU A 231 31.29 -32.61 0.47
C LEU A 231 30.26 -33.74 0.68
N ALA A 232 30.67 -34.99 0.50
CA ALA A 232 29.82 -36.17 0.75
C ALA A 232 29.39 -36.30 2.23
N GLU A 233 30.14 -35.68 3.14
CA GLU A 233 29.88 -35.70 4.58
C GLU A 233 28.97 -34.56 5.04
N TYR A 234 28.56 -33.67 4.11
CA TYR A 234 27.60 -32.60 4.38
C TYR A 234 26.15 -33.11 4.33
N ARG A 235 25.82 -34.04 5.24
CA ARG A 235 24.48 -34.65 5.34
C ARG A 235 24.17 -35.00 6.78
N LEU A 236 22.89 -35.02 7.14
CA LEU A 236 22.49 -35.50 8.45
C LEU A 236 22.79 -37.00 8.58
N PRO A 237 23.31 -37.45 9.73
CA PRO A 237 23.41 -38.87 10.06
C PRO A 237 22.05 -39.57 9.97
N THR A 238 22.03 -40.73 9.32
CA THR A 238 20.88 -41.63 9.34
C THR A 238 20.80 -42.36 10.68
N ASP A 239 21.97 -42.67 11.27
CA ASP A 239 22.06 -43.29 12.59
C ASP A 239 21.85 -42.28 13.73
N SER A 240 20.93 -42.65 14.62
CA SER A 240 20.59 -41.89 15.81
C SER A 240 21.74 -41.78 16.82
N THR A 241 22.64 -42.77 16.87
CA THR A 241 23.76 -42.74 17.81
C THR A 241 24.83 -41.73 17.37
N GLU A 242 25.18 -41.75 16.07
CA GLU A 242 26.05 -40.74 15.46
C GLU A 242 25.47 -39.34 15.67
N LEU A 243 24.17 -39.15 15.41
CA LEU A 243 23.51 -37.85 15.57
C LEU A 243 23.59 -37.33 17.02
N ASN A 244 23.31 -38.18 18.01
CA ASN A 244 23.43 -37.80 19.43
C ASN A 244 24.86 -37.44 19.84
N SER A 245 25.86 -38.10 19.25
CA SER A 245 27.26 -37.77 19.49
C SER A 245 27.61 -36.39 18.94
N LEU A 246 27.13 -36.05 17.74
CA LEU A 246 27.35 -34.75 17.12
C LEU A 246 26.66 -33.63 17.89
N THR A 247 25.40 -33.82 18.30
CA THR A 247 24.64 -32.83 19.06
C THR A 247 25.25 -32.56 20.43
N THR A 248 25.84 -33.58 21.06
CA THR A 248 26.61 -33.42 22.30
C THR A 248 27.86 -32.57 22.07
N ARG A 249 28.61 -32.79 20.98
CA ARG A 249 29.77 -31.96 20.61
C ARG A 249 29.37 -30.53 20.25
N LEU A 250 28.20 -30.33 19.66
CA LEU A 250 27.65 -29.00 19.37
C LEU A 250 27.47 -28.13 20.62
N LYS A 251 27.32 -28.73 21.81
CA LYS A 251 27.17 -27.96 23.07
C LYS A 251 28.36 -27.04 23.34
N PHE A 252 29.57 -27.42 22.90
CA PHE A 252 30.77 -26.59 23.04
C PHE A 252 30.73 -25.35 22.14
N PHE A 253 30.02 -25.41 21.02
CA PHE A 253 29.93 -24.33 20.04
C PHE A 253 28.66 -23.47 20.17
N ARG A 254 27.64 -23.93 20.90
CA ARG A 254 26.36 -23.22 21.11
C ARG A 254 26.47 -21.76 21.57
N LYS A 255 27.54 -21.40 22.29
CA LYS A 255 27.76 -20.02 22.78
C LYS A 255 28.35 -19.08 21.72
N LYS A 256 28.84 -19.60 20.59
CA LYS A 256 29.44 -18.80 19.52
C LYS A 256 28.37 -17.98 18.80
N PRO A 257 28.70 -16.77 18.31
CA PRO A 257 27.73 -15.88 17.64
C PRO A 257 27.01 -16.52 16.46
N GLU A 258 27.73 -17.28 15.63
CA GLU A 258 27.20 -17.97 14.45
C GLU A 258 26.11 -19.00 14.81
N PHE A 259 26.28 -19.70 15.93
CA PHE A 259 25.29 -20.68 16.41
C PHE A 259 24.06 -19.99 16.98
N ARG A 260 24.26 -18.91 17.76
CA ARG A 260 23.18 -18.08 18.31
C ARG A 260 22.35 -17.39 17.23
N ALA A 261 22.92 -17.19 16.03
CA ALA A 261 22.18 -16.68 14.89
C ALA A 261 21.15 -17.68 14.35
N LEU A 262 21.30 -19.00 14.57
CA LEU A 262 20.42 -20.03 14.01
C LEU A 262 19.61 -20.80 15.07
N ALA A 263 20.06 -20.82 16.33
CA ALA A 263 19.32 -21.46 17.42
C ALA A 263 19.55 -20.73 18.75
N LEU A 264 18.53 -20.76 19.62
CA LEU A 264 18.69 -20.33 21.00
C LEU A 264 19.65 -21.29 21.74
N ALA A 265 20.36 -20.76 22.74
CA ALA A 265 21.38 -21.52 23.46
C ALA A 265 20.82 -22.73 24.24
N ASP A 266 19.56 -22.63 24.68
CA ASP A 266 18.80 -23.71 25.30
C ASP A 266 18.31 -24.75 24.27
N GLY A 267 18.14 -24.33 23.01
CA GLY A 267 17.57 -25.13 21.92
C GLY A 267 16.04 -25.13 21.90
N SER A 268 15.38 -24.19 22.58
CA SER A 268 13.92 -24.08 22.64
C SER A 268 13.30 -23.50 21.37
N ALA A 269 14.10 -22.79 20.56
CA ALA A 269 13.72 -22.33 19.23
C ALA A 269 14.94 -22.27 18.29
N GLY A 270 14.66 -22.44 17.02
CA GLY A 270 15.58 -22.30 15.90
C GLY A 270 15.08 -21.28 14.87
N ARG A 271 15.97 -20.90 13.98
CA ARG A 271 15.72 -20.01 12.86
C ARG A 271 16.30 -20.62 11.60
N LEU A 272 15.46 -20.73 10.58
CA LEU A 272 15.89 -21.01 9.22
C LEU A 272 15.89 -19.69 8.46
N THR A 273 17.07 -19.24 8.08
CA THR A 273 17.28 -18.04 7.28
C THR A 273 17.69 -18.43 5.87
N GLY A 274 17.27 -17.66 4.88
CA GLY A 274 17.66 -17.88 3.50
C GLY A 274 17.51 -16.64 2.65
N ARG A 275 17.92 -16.77 1.38
CA ARG A 275 17.84 -15.69 0.39
C ARG A 275 17.31 -16.22 -0.94
N MET A 276 16.55 -15.37 -1.60
CA MET A 276 16.04 -15.61 -2.95
C MET A 276 16.04 -14.32 -3.75
N ALA A 277 15.86 -14.46 -5.06
CA ALA A 277 15.68 -13.32 -5.94
C ALA A 277 14.41 -12.53 -5.61
N ASP A 278 14.36 -11.24 -5.94
CA ASP A 278 13.13 -10.47 -5.75
C ASP A 278 12.08 -10.83 -6.82
N VAL A 279 11.12 -11.65 -6.42
CA VAL A 279 10.06 -12.17 -7.29
C VAL A 279 8.80 -11.29 -7.34
N GLY A 280 8.77 -10.19 -6.58
CA GLY A 280 7.60 -9.34 -6.39
C GLY A 280 6.53 -9.96 -5.47
N SER A 281 5.63 -9.11 -4.95
CA SER A 281 4.64 -9.49 -3.94
C SER A 281 3.66 -10.58 -4.39
N ILE A 282 3.21 -10.58 -5.66
CA ILE A 282 2.21 -11.55 -6.13
C ILE A 282 2.79 -12.97 -6.15
N ARG A 283 3.99 -13.12 -6.72
CA ARG A 283 4.66 -14.41 -6.78
C ARG A 283 5.15 -14.84 -5.40
N ALA A 284 5.59 -13.90 -4.57
CA ALA A 284 5.94 -14.16 -3.18
C ALA A 284 4.74 -14.67 -2.37
N ASP A 285 3.55 -14.08 -2.51
CA ASP A 285 2.36 -14.58 -1.81
C ASP A 285 1.95 -15.98 -2.29
N ALA A 286 2.00 -16.24 -3.61
CA ALA A 286 1.74 -17.59 -4.13
C ALA A 286 2.73 -18.64 -3.56
N LEU A 287 4.02 -18.29 -3.46
CA LEU A 287 5.04 -19.15 -2.83
C LEU A 287 4.78 -19.34 -1.34
N ASN A 288 4.48 -18.27 -0.61
CA ASN A 288 4.17 -18.30 0.81
C ASN A 288 2.91 -19.14 1.10
N SER A 289 1.88 -19.03 0.26
CA SER A 289 0.65 -19.81 0.36
C SER A 289 0.91 -21.30 0.14
N ARG A 290 1.70 -21.67 -0.88
CA ARG A 290 2.12 -23.06 -1.12
C ARG A 290 2.99 -23.59 0.02
N LEU A 291 3.91 -22.78 0.54
CA LEU A 291 4.73 -23.14 1.70
C LEU A 291 3.86 -23.38 2.93
N ARG A 292 2.92 -22.48 3.26
CA ARG A 292 1.98 -22.67 4.38
C ARG A 292 1.16 -23.95 4.24
N HIS A 293 0.75 -24.29 3.02
CA HIS A 293 0.05 -25.54 2.75
C HIS A 293 0.95 -26.75 2.97
N TYR A 294 2.16 -26.77 2.40
CA TYR A 294 3.17 -27.81 2.60
C TYR A 294 3.49 -28.02 4.09
N LEU A 295 3.73 -26.94 4.82
CA LEU A 295 4.04 -26.97 6.25
C LEU A 295 2.90 -27.54 7.12
N ARG A 296 1.65 -27.57 6.63
CA ARG A 296 0.50 -28.13 7.34
C ARG A 296 0.20 -29.58 6.96
N THR A 297 0.58 -30.01 5.76
CA THR A 297 0.23 -31.33 5.24
C THR A 297 1.36 -32.35 5.33
N GLN A 298 2.61 -31.91 5.23
CA GLN A 298 3.77 -32.81 5.18
C GLN A 298 4.56 -32.87 6.49
N LEU A 299 4.43 -31.86 7.35
CA LEU A 299 5.14 -31.80 8.63
C LEU A 299 4.31 -32.38 9.78
N ASP A 300 5.01 -33.09 10.66
CA ASP A 300 4.42 -33.48 11.94
C ASP A 300 4.39 -32.29 12.91
N THR A 301 3.21 -31.65 12.98
CA THR A 301 2.96 -30.52 13.89
C THR A 301 3.03 -30.87 15.38
N THR A 302 3.10 -32.16 15.74
CA THR A 302 3.34 -32.64 17.11
C THR A 302 4.83 -32.67 17.47
N VAL A 303 5.72 -32.54 16.47
CA VAL A 303 7.18 -32.50 16.61
C VAL A 303 7.69 -31.08 16.47
N LEU A 304 7.26 -30.35 15.42
CA LEU A 304 7.78 -29.04 15.06
C LEU A 304 6.65 -28.09 14.63
N ARG A 305 6.57 -26.93 15.28
CA ARG A 305 5.75 -25.81 14.82
C ARG A 305 6.60 -24.80 14.09
N THR A 306 6.06 -24.22 13.03
CA THR A 306 6.75 -23.25 12.20
C THR A 306 5.95 -21.96 12.08
N ARG A 307 6.65 -20.84 11.96
CA ARG A 307 6.02 -19.54 11.69
C ARG A 307 6.86 -18.75 10.70
N LEU A 308 6.24 -18.36 9.59
CA LEU A 308 6.89 -17.49 8.62
C LEU A 308 7.03 -16.07 9.19
N THR A 309 8.26 -15.56 9.17
CA THR A 309 8.63 -14.25 9.73
C THR A 309 9.48 -13.48 8.71
N GLY A 310 10.31 -12.53 9.16
CA GLY A 310 11.20 -11.76 8.29
C GLY A 310 10.56 -10.49 7.71
N SER A 311 11.43 -9.53 7.37
CA SER A 311 11.03 -8.22 6.84
C SER A 311 10.26 -8.33 5.53
N SER A 312 10.69 -9.18 4.59
CA SER A 312 10.01 -9.33 3.30
C SER A 312 8.56 -9.79 3.42
N ASN A 313 8.28 -10.78 4.28
CA ASN A 313 6.90 -11.23 4.53
C ASN A 313 6.07 -10.18 5.27
N LEU A 314 6.68 -9.38 6.17
CA LEU A 314 5.99 -8.27 6.81
C LEU A 314 5.64 -7.16 5.81
N ILE A 315 6.55 -6.84 4.89
CA ILE A 315 6.33 -5.85 3.83
C ILE A 315 5.20 -6.31 2.90
N ASP A 316 5.23 -7.58 2.44
CA ASP A 316 4.18 -8.12 1.58
C ASP A 316 2.79 -8.01 2.24
N LYS A 317 2.68 -8.45 3.50
CA LYS A 317 1.43 -8.34 4.26
C LYS A 317 1.00 -6.91 4.50
N ASN A 318 1.95 -6.01 4.70
CA ASN A 318 1.65 -4.59 4.84
C ASN A 318 1.06 -4.03 3.53
N ASN A 319 1.62 -4.38 2.38
CA ASN A 319 1.13 -3.94 1.07
C ASN A 319 -0.22 -4.57 0.69
N GLU A 320 -0.45 -5.83 1.06
CA GLU A 320 -1.75 -6.50 0.89
C GLU A 320 -2.83 -5.80 1.74
N ASN A 321 -2.54 -5.55 3.02
CA ASN A 321 -3.43 -4.80 3.90
C ASN A 321 -3.66 -3.36 3.41
N LEU A 322 -2.63 -2.69 2.89
CA LEU A 322 -2.75 -1.36 2.29
C LEU A 322 -3.79 -1.37 1.17
N THR A 323 -3.68 -2.35 0.28
CA THR A 323 -4.59 -2.50 -0.87
C THR A 323 -6.03 -2.71 -0.42
N LEU A 324 -6.26 -3.63 0.53
CA LEU A 324 -7.59 -3.89 1.07
C LEU A 324 -8.17 -2.68 1.78
N ASN A 325 -7.35 -1.98 2.59
CA ASN A 325 -7.77 -0.76 3.29
C ASN A 325 -8.13 0.36 2.30
N MET A 326 -7.39 0.51 1.19
CA MET A 326 -7.71 1.51 0.15
C MET A 326 -9.05 1.19 -0.54
N ILE A 327 -9.30 -0.08 -0.89
CA ILE A 327 -10.56 -0.50 -1.49
C ILE A 327 -11.74 -0.26 -0.53
N GLN A 328 -11.59 -0.65 0.74
CA GLN A 328 -12.60 -0.41 1.76
C GLN A 328 -12.82 1.09 2.01
N GLY A 329 -11.75 1.88 2.08
CA GLY A 329 -11.81 3.34 2.23
C GLY A 329 -12.57 3.99 1.07
N MET A 330 -12.26 3.61 -0.17
CA MET A 330 -12.99 4.10 -1.36
C MET A 330 -14.47 3.71 -1.33
N ALA A 331 -14.81 2.50 -0.90
CA ALA A 331 -16.20 2.07 -0.79
C ALA A 331 -16.98 2.88 0.26
N ILE A 332 -16.36 3.15 1.41
CA ILE A 332 -16.92 4.01 2.46
C ILE A 332 -17.10 5.43 1.95
N ASP A 333 -16.11 5.98 1.24
CA ASP A 333 -16.16 7.32 0.67
C ASP A 333 -17.31 7.46 -0.33
N ILE A 334 -17.42 6.53 -1.28
CA ILE A 334 -18.52 6.51 -2.26
C ILE A 334 -19.87 6.44 -1.54
N ALA A 335 -20.02 5.58 -0.53
CA ALA A 335 -21.26 5.46 0.23
C ALA A 335 -21.62 6.76 0.97
N MET A 336 -20.62 7.41 1.56
CA MET A 336 -20.80 8.65 2.31
C MET A 336 -21.12 9.83 1.39
N VAL A 337 -20.41 9.99 0.27
CA VAL A 337 -20.72 10.99 -0.75
C VAL A 337 -22.13 10.76 -1.32
N THR A 338 -22.47 9.50 -1.61
CA THR A 338 -23.83 9.13 -2.06
C THR A 338 -24.89 9.59 -1.06
N LEU A 339 -24.67 9.34 0.24
CA LEU A 339 -25.59 9.75 1.30
C LEU A 339 -25.75 11.28 1.36
N ILE A 340 -24.64 12.01 1.29
CA ILE A 340 -24.65 13.49 1.33
C ILE A 340 -25.41 14.06 0.12
N VAL A 341 -25.12 13.57 -1.09
CA VAL A 341 -25.78 13.98 -2.33
C VAL A 341 -27.27 13.61 -2.30
N LEU A 342 -27.61 12.44 -1.78
CA LEU A 342 -29.01 11.99 -1.64
C LEU A 342 -29.79 12.91 -0.68
N VAL A 343 -29.21 13.26 0.46
CA VAL A 343 -29.82 14.20 1.43
C VAL A 343 -29.97 15.59 0.81
N LEU A 344 -28.97 16.03 0.03
CA LEU A 344 -28.98 17.34 -0.61
C LEU A 344 -30.08 17.45 -1.68
N PHE A 345 -30.13 16.52 -2.63
CA PHE A 345 -31.06 16.60 -3.75
C PHE A 345 -32.43 16.01 -3.47
N ARG A 346 -32.56 15.24 -2.38
CA ARG A 346 -33.79 14.48 -2.03
C ARG A 346 -34.33 13.65 -3.20
N SER A 347 -33.44 13.20 -4.08
CA SER A 347 -33.79 12.54 -5.33
C SER A 347 -32.75 11.51 -5.72
N TRP A 348 -33.17 10.24 -5.79
CA TRP A 348 -32.32 9.14 -6.23
C TRP A 348 -31.81 9.35 -7.67
N ARG A 349 -32.66 9.89 -8.55
CA ARG A 349 -32.29 10.12 -9.97
C ARG A 349 -31.16 11.13 -10.10
N MET A 350 -31.21 12.24 -9.36
CA MET A 350 -30.14 13.25 -9.36
C MET A 350 -28.87 12.71 -8.71
N THR A 351 -29.01 11.88 -7.68
CA THR A 351 -27.85 11.26 -7.01
C THR A 351 -27.04 10.40 -7.97
N VAL A 352 -27.70 9.54 -8.76
CA VAL A 352 -27.02 8.70 -9.76
C VAL A 352 -26.34 9.53 -10.84
N VAL A 353 -26.97 10.62 -11.30
CA VAL A 353 -26.39 11.53 -12.30
C VAL A 353 -25.14 12.24 -11.77
N VAL A 354 -25.10 12.59 -10.48
CA VAL A 354 -23.93 13.22 -9.85
C VAL A 354 -22.80 12.22 -9.59
N LEU A 355 -23.15 10.95 -9.30
CA LEU A 355 -22.16 9.91 -8.97
C LEU A 355 -21.47 9.31 -10.20
N ILE A 356 -22.12 9.34 -11.37
CA ILE A 356 -21.60 8.79 -12.63
C ILE A 356 -21.35 9.97 -13.60
N PRO A 357 -20.18 10.63 -13.51
CA PRO A 357 -19.82 11.75 -14.39
C PRO A 357 -19.57 11.35 -15.85
#